data_AF-A0A1Y3KQY9-F1
#
_entry.id   AF-A0A1Y3KQY9-F1
#
_cell.length_a   1.000
_cell.length_b   1.000
_cell.length_c   1.000
_cell.angle_alpha   90.00
_cell.angle_beta   90.00
_cell.angle_gamma   90.00
#
_symmetry.space_group_name_H-M   'P 1'
#
loop_
_entity.id
_entity.type
_entity.pdbx_description
1 polymer ?
#
loop_
_entity_poly.entity_id
_entity_poly.type
_entity_poly.pdbx_seq_one_letter_code
_entity_poly.pdbx_strand_id
1 'polypeptide(L)' 'MNSTQKRSAAFITSLSRHMRRPVLDEAAYDRALLDVANLEHRRQVSHLEWVEMVRAANRALIQWSV' A
#
# COMPACT_ATOMS: atom_id res chain seq x y z
N MET A 1 10.57 2.65 -24.33
CA MET A 1 11.20 3.61 -23.39
C MET A 1 10.86 3.19 -21.98
N ASN A 2 11.83 2.64 -21.26
CA ASN A 2 11.68 2.23 -19.86
C ASN A 2 11.51 3.47 -18.98
N SER A 3 10.26 3.84 -18.71
CA SER A 3 9.91 4.79 -17.66
C SER A 3 10.14 4.09 -16.33
N THR A 4 11.38 4.11 -15.82
CA THR A 4 11.62 3.87 -14.40
C THR A 4 11.09 5.10 -13.67
N GLN A 5 9.77 5.24 -13.60
CA GLN A 5 9.11 6.30 -12.87
C GLN A 5 9.57 6.14 -11.42
N LYS A 6 10.37 7.11 -10.96
CA LYS A 6 11.02 7.05 -9.65
C LYS A 6 9.89 7.03 -8.61
N ARG A 7 9.65 5.86 -8.00
CA ARG A 7 8.61 5.68 -6.99
C ARG A 7 8.85 6.67 -5.86
N SER A 8 7.79 7.23 -5.34
CA SER A 8 7.85 8.13 -4.18
C SER A 8 8.43 7.39 -2.97
N ALA A 9 9.17 8.11 -2.14
CA ALA A 9 9.67 7.54 -0.88
C ALA A 9 8.52 7.04 0.00
N ALA A 10 7.39 7.76 0.00
CA ALA A 10 6.18 7.37 0.71
C ALA A 10 5.63 6.00 0.26
N PHE A 11 5.63 5.73 -1.05
CA PHE A 11 5.26 4.43 -1.59
C PHE A 11 6.17 3.31 -1.06
N ILE A 12 7.49 3.49 -1.15
CA ILE A 12 8.47 2.48 -0.71
C ILE A 12 8.35 2.20 0.79
N THR A 13 8.21 3.25 1.60
CA THR A 13 8.08 3.15 3.06
C THR A 13 6.76 2.49 3.46
N SER A 14 5.66 2.81 2.80
CA SER A 14 4.36 2.19 3.09
C SER A 14 4.35 0.71 2.71
N LEU A 15 4.85 0.36 1.51
CA LEU A 15 4.99 -1.05 1.13
C LEU A 15 5.83 -1.83 2.14
N SER A 16 6.95 -1.27 2.61
CA SER A 16 7.79 -1.93 3.60
C SER A 16 7.09 -2.15 4.95
N ARG A 17 6.15 -1.27 5.33
CA ARG A 17 5.37 -1.38 6.56
C ARG A 17 4.27 -2.43 6.46
N HIS A 18 3.59 -2.50 5.32
CA HIS A 18 2.46 -3.43 5.14
C HIS A 18 2.86 -4.81 4.61
N MET A 19 3.96 -4.92 3.84
CA MET A 19 4.41 -6.20 3.25
C MET A 19 5.32 -7.03 4.17
N ARG A 20 5.72 -6.52 5.34
CA ARG A 20 6.59 -7.24 6.29
C ARG A 20 5.88 -8.15 7.28
N ARG A 21 4.56 -8.10 7.37
CA ARG A 21 3.77 -8.99 8.23
C ARG A 21 2.83 -9.83 7.35
N PRO A 22 2.98 -11.17 7.34
CA PRO A 22 1.93 -12.00 6.78
C PRO A 22 0.72 -11.81 7.70
N VAL A 23 -0.44 -11.55 7.11
CA VAL A 23 -1.72 -11.33 7.79
C VAL A 23 -1.85 -9.95 8.42
N LEU A 24 -2.50 -9.05 7.68
CA LEU A 24 -3.24 -7.96 8.30
C LEU A 24 -4.53 -8.58 8.86
N ASP A 25 -4.77 -8.47 10.17
CA ASP A 25 -6.13 -8.61 10.68
C ASP A 25 -7.02 -7.48 10.11
N GLU A 26 -8.34 -7.62 10.20
CA GLU A 26 -9.29 -6.65 9.61
C GLU A 26 -9.00 -5.21 10.06
N ALA A 27 -8.65 -5.00 11.33
CA ALA A 27 -8.31 -3.68 11.86
C ALA A 27 -6.98 -3.13 11.30
N ALA A 28 -5.98 -3.99 11.10
CA ALA A 28 -4.70 -3.62 10.49
C ALA A 28 -4.85 -3.34 8.99
N TYR A 29 -5.76 -4.05 8.32
CA TYR A 29 -6.14 -3.82 6.94
C TYR A 29 -6.82 -2.47 6.76
N ASP A 30 -7.83 -2.15 7.58
CA ASP A 30 -8.50 -0.85 7.56
C ASP A 30 -7.54 0.31 7.79
N ARG A 31 -6.63 0.17 8.78
CA ARG A 31 -5.58 1.17 9.02
C ARG A 31 -4.64 1.31 7.82
N ALA A 32 -4.28 0.20 7.18
CA ALA A 32 -3.47 0.25 5.97
C ALA A 32 -4.18 1.06 4.88
N LEU A 33 -5.45 0.77 4.59
CA LEU A 33 -6.25 1.49 3.59
C LEU A 33 -6.33 3.00 3.88
N LEU A 34 -6.60 3.38 5.13
CA LEU A 34 -6.67 4.78 5.55
C LEU A 34 -5.32 5.49 5.41
N ASP A 35 -4.22 4.83 5.76
CA ASP A 35 -2.87 5.38 5.57
C ASP A 35 -2.57 5.60 4.08
N VAL A 36 -2.90 4.64 3.21
CA VAL A 36 -2.67 4.81 1.77
C VAL A 36 -3.49 5.96 1.18
N ALA A 37 -4.76 6.06 1.59
CA ALA A 37 -5.66 7.11 1.11
C ALA A 37 -5.17 8.50 1.55
N ASN A 38 -4.66 8.62 2.79
CA ASN A 38 -4.07 9.87 3.28
C ASN A 38 -2.81 10.27 2.51
N LEU A 39 -1.99 9.30 2.08
CA LEU A 39 -0.79 9.58 1.28
C LEU A 39 -1.15 10.13 -0.10
N GLU A 40 -2.21 9.60 -0.73
CA GLU A 40 -2.71 10.08 -2.03
C GLU A 40 -3.34 11.47 -1.90
N HIS A 41 -4.19 11.67 -0.88
CA HIS A 41 -4.81 12.95 -0.59
C HIS A 41 -3.79 14.08 -0.37
N ARG A 42 -2.68 13.77 0.32
CA ARG A 42 -1.55 14.68 0.55
C ARG A 42 -0.62 14.82 -0.66
N ARG A 43 -0.94 14.16 -1.79
CA ARG A 43 -0.13 14.09 -3.02
C ARG A 43 1.30 13.58 -2.79
N GLN A 44 1.50 12.76 -1.75
CA GLN A 44 2.79 12.14 -1.46
C GLN A 44 3.04 10.89 -2.30
N VAL A 45 1.97 10.28 -2.80
CA VAL A 45 1.99 9.22 -3.80
C VAL A 45 1.08 9.62 -4.96
N SER A 46 1.39 9.11 -6.15
CA SER A 46 0.49 9.24 -7.30
C SER A 46 -0.73 8.33 -7.17
N HIS A 47 -1.78 8.62 -7.94
CA HIS A 47 -2.96 7.77 -8.01
C HIS A 47 -2.63 6.31 -8.40
N LEU A 48 -1.66 6.11 -9.31
CA LEU A 48 -1.20 4.78 -9.71
C LEU A 48 -0.49 4.03 -8.57
N GLU A 49 0.36 4.74 -7.82
CA GLU A 49 1.03 4.18 -6.64
C GLU A 49 0.03 3.80 -5.54
N TRP A 50 -1.00 4.63 -5.33
CA TRP A 50 -2.10 4.32 -4.41
C TRP A 50 -2.82 3.02 -4.79
N VAL A 51 -3.21 2.85 -6.07
CA VAL A 51 -3.84 1.61 -6.56
C VAL A 51 -2.95 0.39 -6.29
N GLU A 52 -1.64 0.51 -6.49
CA GLU A 52 -0.71 -0.59 -6.23
C GLU A 52 -0.59 -0.94 -4.73
N MET A 53 -0.59 0.08 -3.87
CA MET A 53 -0.56 -0.11 -2.42
C MET A 53 -1.87 -0.76 -1.91
N VAL A 54 -3.03 -0.37 -2.45
CA VAL A 54 -4.32 -1.03 -2.14
C VAL A 54 -4.29 -2.50 -2.57
N ARG A 55 -3.78 -2.81 -3.78
CA ARG A 55 -3.61 -4.20 -4.23
C ARG A 55 -2.69 -5.00 -3.30
N ALA A 56 -1.65 -4.37 -2.75
CA ALA A 56 -0.76 -5.01 -1.79
C ALA A 56 -1.48 -5.32 -0.47
N ALA A 57 -2.23 -4.37 0.08
CA ALA A 57 -3.05 -4.58 1.28
C ALA A 57 -4.06 -5.71 1.07
N ASN A 58 -4.74 -5.75 -0.09
CA ASN A 58 -5.71 -6.81 -0.41
C ASN A 58 -5.07 -8.20 -0.46
N ARG A 59 -3.87 -8.34 -1.05
CA ARG A 59 -3.14 -9.62 -1.06
C ARG A 59 -2.75 -10.08 0.33
N ALA A 60 -2.37 -9.14 1.21
CA ALA A 60 -2.03 -9.44 2.60
C ALA A 60 -3.25 -9.92 3.42
N LEU A 61 -4.46 -9.46 3.08
CA LEU A 61 -5.71 -9.93 3.68
C LEU A 61 -6.13 -11.31 3.13
N ILE A 62 -6.04 -11.52 1.81
CA ILE A 62 -6.44 -12.80 1.17
C ILE A 62 -5.62 -13.98 1.69
N GLN A 63 -4.34 -13.78 2.03
CA GLN A 63 -3.50 -14.82 2.65
C GLN A 63 -3.96 -15.24 4.06
N TRP A 64 -4.92 -14.54 4.67
CA TRP A 64 -5.50 -14.90 5.98
C TRP A 64 -6.80 -15.71 5.88
N SER A 65 -7.57 -15.55 4.80
CA SER A 65 -8.87 -16.20 4.61
C SER A 65 -8.81 -17.59 3.95
N VAL A 66 -7.62 -18.18 3.81
CA VAL A 66 -7.39 -19.54 3.28
C VAL A 66 -6.63 -20.35 4.34
#